data_AF-A0A7X6P6L2-F1
#
_entry.id   AF-A0A7X6P6L2-F1
#
_cell.length_a   1.000
_cell.length_b   1.000
_cell.length_c   1.000
_cell.angle_alpha   90.00
_cell.angle_beta   90.00
_cell.angle_gamma   90.00
#
_symmetry.space_group_name_H-M   'P 1'
#
loop_
_entity.id
_entity.type
_entity.pdbx_description
1 polymer ?
#
loop_
_entity_poly.entity_id
_entity_poly.type
_entity_poly.pdbx_seq_one_letter_code
_entity_poly.pdbx_strand_id
1 'polypeptide(L)'
;MSDRICTYDYRNGKTDTEFAEGVAEYVIDKIKQLPQPSKQDDSLLVTLLSEANGKCLYCGGYLGIPKRGKIPVKNCEIVYLKQLPDEADSYENAVALCTNECAPLVPAMSSDEIAELLEKKHRCADIQAFLDRISGIKFQDEIETVLREVHKTKNAQGLEPTDIKDLVEIDRKIHEPFLKDKINASMARLYKTVKNTCSRLEQEIGFDTNMFGELMKSAYKLLESGIQQKSDIIDPQEYIADLLVEKLFSQVGQRHRDACEIIVGYLVKRCDLFNENTKQS
;
A
#
# COMPACT_ATOMS: atom_id res chain seq x y z
N MET A 1 -74.49 20.40 -39.80
CA MET A 1 -75.47 19.61 -39.02
C MET A 1 -75.41 18.20 -39.56
N SER A 2 -75.06 17.15 -38.84
CA SER A 2 -75.08 16.92 -37.39
C SER A 2 -74.12 15.78 -37.09
N ASP A 3 -73.44 15.89 -35.96
CA ASP A 3 -72.65 14.85 -35.30
C ASP A 3 -73.45 13.54 -35.16
N ARG A 4 -72.75 12.41 -35.30
CA ARG A 4 -73.14 11.17 -34.62
C ARG A 4 -71.97 10.70 -33.77
N ILE A 5 -72.12 11.03 -32.50
CA ILE A 5 -71.37 10.59 -31.33
C ILE A 5 -71.46 9.06 -31.26
N CYS A 6 -70.33 8.37 -31.38
CA CYS A 6 -70.20 6.99 -30.92
C CYS A 6 -70.11 7.01 -29.39
N THR A 7 -71.19 6.59 -28.75
CA THR A 7 -71.28 6.36 -27.31
C THR A 7 -70.37 5.21 -26.92
N TYR A 8 -69.42 5.48 -26.02
CA TYR A 8 -68.67 4.45 -25.31
C TYR A 8 -69.61 3.76 -24.32
N ASP A 9 -69.86 2.48 -24.54
CA ASP A 9 -70.64 1.64 -23.65
C ASP A 9 -69.75 1.17 -22.50
N TYR A 10 -69.94 1.77 -21.33
CA TYR A 10 -69.17 1.56 -20.11
C TYR A 10 -69.73 0.34 -19.37
N ARG A 11 -69.37 -0.88 -19.80
CA ARG A 11 -69.69 -2.12 -19.07
C ARG A 11 -68.58 -3.17 -19.18
N ASN A 12 -67.60 -3.08 -18.30
CA ASN A 12 -67.25 -4.20 -17.41
C ASN A 12 -66.17 -3.75 -16.41
N GLY A 13 -66.58 -3.66 -15.15
CA GLY A 13 -65.71 -3.32 -14.03
C GLY A 13 -64.74 -4.45 -13.71
N LYS A 14 -63.53 -4.32 -14.24
CA LYS A 14 -62.31 -4.70 -13.54
C LYS A 14 -61.57 -3.41 -13.26
N THR A 15 -61.49 -3.08 -11.98
CA THR A 15 -61.03 -1.79 -11.48
C THR A 15 -59.61 -1.52 -11.95
N ASP A 16 -59.29 -0.25 -12.25
CA ASP A 16 -57.94 0.20 -12.61
C ASP A 16 -56.87 -0.30 -11.62
N THR A 17 -57.27 -0.66 -10.39
CA THR A 17 -56.45 -1.31 -9.37
C THR A 17 -56.01 -2.74 -9.75
N GLU A 18 -56.84 -3.59 -10.34
CA GLU A 18 -56.45 -4.96 -10.74
C GLU A 18 -55.44 -4.92 -11.90
N PHE A 19 -55.60 -3.96 -12.82
CA PHE A 19 -54.64 -3.74 -13.89
C PHE A 19 -53.31 -3.17 -13.35
N ALA A 20 -53.37 -2.21 -12.41
CA ALA A 20 -52.20 -1.67 -11.76
C ALA A 20 -51.45 -2.71 -10.92
N GLU A 21 -52.16 -3.61 -10.22
CA GLU A 21 -51.58 -4.71 -9.46
C GLU A 21 -50.89 -5.73 -10.37
N GLY A 22 -51.52 -6.12 -11.49
CA GLY A 22 -50.91 -7.03 -12.47
C GLY A 22 -49.65 -6.44 -13.13
N VAL A 23 -49.64 -5.13 -13.39
CA VAL A 23 -48.44 -4.43 -13.91
C VAL A 23 -47.35 -4.34 -12.83
N ALA A 24 -47.72 -4.08 -11.57
CA ALA A 24 -46.77 -4.03 -10.46
C ALA A 24 -46.13 -5.40 -10.23
N GLU A 25 -46.89 -6.49 -10.25
CA GLU A 25 -46.36 -7.85 -10.14
C GLU A 25 -45.40 -8.18 -11.29
N TYR A 26 -45.77 -7.86 -12.53
CA TYR A 26 -44.92 -8.07 -13.70
C TYR A 26 -43.59 -7.29 -13.62
N VAL A 27 -43.64 -6.03 -13.15
CA VAL A 27 -42.44 -5.20 -12.96
C VAL A 27 -41.57 -5.76 -11.83
N ILE A 28 -42.16 -6.19 -10.71
CA ILE A 28 -41.43 -6.81 -9.60
C ILE A 28 -40.76 -8.11 -10.05
N ASP A 29 -41.44 -8.94 -10.84
CA ASP A 29 -40.89 -10.20 -11.33
C ASP A 29 -39.74 -9.95 -12.34
N LYS A 30 -39.87 -8.93 -13.19
CA LYS A 30 -38.78 -8.46 -14.04
C LYS A 30 -37.58 -7.91 -13.26
N ILE A 31 -37.81 -7.20 -12.15
CA ILE A 31 -36.75 -6.71 -11.27
C ILE A 31 -36.03 -7.87 -10.56
N LYS A 32 -36.75 -8.93 -10.17
CA LYS A 32 -36.16 -10.14 -9.57
C LYS A 32 -35.33 -10.96 -10.57
N GLN A 33 -35.64 -10.86 -11.87
CA GLN A 33 -34.89 -11.49 -12.95
C GLN A 33 -33.66 -10.66 -13.39
N LEU A 34 -33.53 -9.40 -12.95
CA LEU A 34 -32.28 -8.66 -13.12
C LEU A 34 -31.20 -9.32 -12.27
N PRO A 35 -29.95 -9.44 -12.77
CA PRO A 35 -28.83 -9.85 -11.95
C PRO A 35 -28.80 -8.97 -10.70
N GLN A 36 -29.10 -9.55 -9.54
CA GLN A 36 -28.91 -8.87 -8.27
C GLN A 36 -27.42 -8.51 -8.23
N PRO A 37 -27.04 -7.24 -8.00
CA PRO A 37 -25.64 -6.94 -7.72
C PRO A 37 -25.23 -7.86 -6.57
N SER A 38 -24.18 -8.65 -6.77
CA SER A 38 -23.62 -9.45 -5.70
C SER A 38 -23.43 -8.51 -4.52
N LYS A 39 -24.03 -8.82 -3.37
CA LYS A 39 -23.76 -8.07 -2.14
C LYS A 39 -22.29 -8.33 -1.83
N GLN A 40 -21.43 -7.46 -2.34
CA GLN A 40 -20.03 -7.44 -1.96
C GLN A 40 -19.98 -7.19 -0.45
N ASP A 41 -19.05 -7.84 0.23
CA ASP A 41 -18.73 -7.47 1.60
C ASP A 41 -18.05 -6.10 1.54
N ASP A 42 -18.85 -5.04 1.68
CA ASP A 42 -18.39 -3.65 1.61
C ASP A 42 -17.24 -3.38 2.60
N SER A 43 -17.21 -4.07 3.74
CA SER A 43 -16.12 -3.92 4.72
C SER A 43 -14.83 -4.55 4.20
N LEU A 44 -14.90 -5.78 3.67
CA LEU A 44 -13.74 -6.46 3.10
C LEU A 44 -13.19 -5.71 1.89
N LEU A 45 -14.07 -5.23 1.00
CA LEU A 45 -13.65 -4.46 -0.17
C LEU A 45 -12.92 -3.17 0.22
N VAL A 46 -13.41 -2.44 1.23
CA VAL A 46 -12.74 -1.23 1.74
C VAL A 46 -11.36 -1.55 2.30
N THR A 47 -11.21 -2.66 3.03
CA THR A 47 -9.91 -3.13 3.53
C THR A 47 -8.95 -3.42 2.38
N LEU A 48 -9.34 -4.25 1.42
CA LEU A 48 -8.50 -4.63 0.27
C LEU A 48 -8.12 -3.42 -0.60
N LEU A 49 -9.06 -2.49 -0.80
CA LEU A 49 -8.77 -1.25 -1.51
C LEU A 49 -7.82 -0.34 -0.73
N SER A 50 -7.91 -0.30 0.60
CA SER A 50 -7.00 0.49 1.42
C SER A 50 -5.57 -0.07 1.34
N GLU A 51 -5.43 -1.39 1.47
CA GLU A 51 -4.15 -2.10 1.35
C GLU A 51 -3.49 -1.92 -0.01
N ALA A 52 -4.27 -2.04 -1.08
CA ALA A 52 -3.79 -1.81 -2.44
C ALA A 52 -3.70 -0.32 -2.83
N ASN A 53 -3.88 0.62 -1.87
CA ASN A 53 -3.88 2.06 -2.09
C ASN A 53 -4.82 2.52 -3.24
N GLY A 54 -5.98 1.87 -3.32
CA GLY A 54 -7.01 2.08 -4.32
C GLY A 54 -6.58 1.66 -5.72
N LYS A 55 -5.67 0.70 -5.87
CA LYS A 55 -5.23 0.16 -7.16
C LYS A 55 -5.67 -1.28 -7.34
N CYS A 56 -5.84 -1.69 -8.59
CA CYS A 56 -5.99 -3.07 -8.98
C CYS A 56 -4.69 -3.80 -8.67
N LEU A 57 -4.77 -4.88 -7.91
CA LEU A 57 -3.57 -5.61 -7.50
C LEU A 57 -2.81 -6.22 -8.69
N TYR A 58 -3.51 -6.53 -9.78
CA TYR A 58 -2.89 -7.10 -10.99
C TYR A 58 -2.29 -6.04 -11.91
N CYS A 59 -3.10 -5.09 -12.39
CA CYS A 59 -2.67 -4.12 -13.41
C CYS A 59 -2.21 -2.76 -12.86
N GLY A 60 -2.34 -2.52 -11.56
CA GLY A 60 -1.97 -1.26 -10.91
C GLY A 60 -2.89 -0.07 -11.22
N GLY A 61 -3.93 -0.26 -12.04
CA GLY A 61 -4.89 0.80 -12.38
C GLY A 61 -5.76 1.20 -11.19
N TYR A 62 -6.06 2.50 -11.05
CA TYR A 62 -6.88 3.00 -9.93
C TYR A 62 -8.32 2.46 -9.96
N LEU A 63 -8.81 2.07 -8.78
CA LEU A 63 -10.13 1.51 -8.50
C LEU A 63 -10.94 2.45 -7.59
N GLY A 64 -12.27 2.34 -7.64
CA GLY A 64 -13.16 2.95 -6.63
C GLY A 64 -13.69 4.34 -6.98
N ILE A 65 -13.86 5.21 -5.97
CA ILE A 65 -14.55 6.51 -6.10
C ILE A 65 -13.54 7.58 -6.57
N PRO A 66 -13.82 8.30 -7.68
CA PRO A 66 -12.88 9.29 -8.19
C PRO A 66 -12.68 10.40 -7.15
N LYS A 67 -11.43 10.63 -6.73
CA LYS A 67 -11.09 11.84 -5.97
C LYS A 67 -11.46 13.06 -6.82
N ARG A 68 -12.02 14.10 -6.20
CA ARG A 68 -12.37 15.37 -6.87
C ARG A 68 -11.16 15.87 -7.68
N GLY A 69 -11.17 15.64 -8.99
CA GLY A 69 -10.08 15.97 -9.91
C GLY A 69 -9.47 14.76 -10.66
N LYS A 70 -10.18 14.29 -11.69
CA LYS A 70 -9.63 13.77 -12.97
C LYS A 70 -8.84 12.45 -13.01
N ILE A 71 -8.81 11.59 -12.00
CA ILE A 71 -8.25 10.23 -12.19
C ILE A 71 -9.39 9.30 -12.64
N PRO A 72 -9.33 8.73 -13.86
CA PRO A 72 -10.28 7.70 -14.27
C PRO A 72 -10.08 6.47 -13.39
N VAL A 73 -11.16 6.02 -12.78
CA VAL A 73 -11.20 4.88 -11.87
C VAL A 73 -12.01 3.77 -12.51
N LYS A 74 -11.53 2.53 -12.40
CA LYS A 74 -12.24 1.35 -12.90
C LYS A 74 -13.16 0.80 -11.80
N ASN A 75 -14.26 0.17 -12.22
CA ASN A 75 -15.06 -0.65 -11.32
C ASN A 75 -14.22 -1.80 -10.78
N CYS A 76 -14.51 -2.21 -9.55
CA CYS A 76 -13.77 -3.28 -8.87
C CYS A 76 -14.71 -4.31 -8.25
N GLU A 77 -14.18 -5.51 -8.06
CA GLU A 77 -14.81 -6.57 -7.30
C GLU A 77 -13.79 -7.34 -6.47
N ILE A 78 -14.31 -8.06 -5.47
CA ILE A 78 -13.53 -9.01 -4.68
C ILE A 78 -13.42 -10.30 -5.49
N VAL A 79 -12.19 -10.77 -5.69
CA VAL A 79 -11.89 -12.05 -6.32
C VAL A 79 -11.11 -12.92 -5.34
N TYR A 80 -11.41 -14.21 -5.29
CA TYR A 80 -10.71 -15.17 -4.44
C TYR A 80 -9.70 -15.97 -5.26
N LEU A 81 -8.42 -15.81 -4.91
CA LEU A 81 -7.26 -16.43 -5.55
C LEU A 81 -6.98 -17.80 -4.92
N LYS A 82 -7.61 -18.85 -5.45
CA LYS A 82 -7.50 -20.20 -4.89
C LYS A 82 -6.33 -20.97 -5.50
N GLN A 83 -5.45 -21.51 -4.66
CA GLN A 83 -4.39 -22.43 -5.07
C GLN A 83 -4.90 -23.87 -5.19
N LEU A 84 -5.93 -24.21 -4.39
CA LEU A 84 -6.58 -25.51 -4.42
C LEU A 84 -8.07 -25.36 -4.78
N PRO A 85 -8.66 -26.28 -5.56
CA PRO A 85 -10.08 -26.20 -5.95
C PRO A 85 -11.06 -26.08 -4.76
N ASP A 86 -10.74 -26.73 -3.65
CA ASP A 86 -11.59 -26.80 -2.45
C ASP A 86 -11.21 -25.76 -1.38
N GLU A 87 -10.34 -24.81 -1.71
CA GLU A 87 -9.93 -23.76 -0.78
C GLU A 87 -11.12 -22.85 -0.42
N ALA A 88 -11.29 -22.56 0.87
CA ALA A 88 -12.36 -21.72 1.35
C ALA A 88 -12.10 -20.24 1.03
N ASP A 89 -13.17 -19.51 0.74
CA ASP A 89 -13.12 -18.06 0.57
C ASP A 89 -12.78 -17.42 1.93
N SER A 90 -11.70 -16.66 1.98
CA SER A 90 -11.21 -16.03 3.21
C SER A 90 -10.55 -14.68 2.91
N TYR A 91 -10.25 -13.92 3.95
CA TYR A 91 -9.44 -12.71 3.78
C TYR A 91 -8.08 -13.04 3.15
N GLU A 92 -7.47 -14.18 3.49
CA GLU A 92 -6.11 -14.53 3.04
C GLU A 92 -5.99 -14.68 1.53
N ASN A 93 -7.05 -15.13 0.85
CA ASN A 93 -7.08 -15.28 -0.60
C ASN A 93 -7.95 -14.25 -1.33
N ALA A 94 -8.53 -13.28 -0.63
CA ALA A 94 -9.33 -12.21 -1.25
C ALA A 94 -8.46 -11.08 -1.81
N VAL A 95 -8.76 -10.60 -3.02
CA VAL A 95 -8.09 -9.45 -3.64
C VAL A 95 -9.09 -8.54 -4.36
N ALA A 96 -8.78 -7.25 -4.47
CA ALA A 96 -9.56 -6.30 -5.25
C ALA A 96 -8.97 -6.16 -6.67
N LEU A 97 -9.75 -6.52 -7.69
CA LEU A 97 -9.37 -6.43 -9.10
C LEU A 97 -10.37 -5.60 -9.91
N CYS A 98 -9.94 -5.06 -11.05
CA CYS A 98 -10.88 -4.40 -11.96
C CYS A 98 -11.79 -5.42 -12.66
N THR A 99 -13.10 -5.16 -12.59
CA THR A 99 -14.18 -6.09 -12.97
C THR A 99 -14.10 -6.56 -14.42
N ASN A 100 -13.77 -5.66 -15.34
CA ASN A 100 -13.90 -5.93 -16.78
C ASN A 100 -12.62 -6.44 -17.45
N GLU A 101 -11.48 -6.38 -16.76
CA GLU A 101 -10.17 -6.67 -17.37
C GLU A 101 -9.40 -7.73 -16.61
N CYS A 102 -9.20 -7.57 -15.29
CA CYS A 102 -8.32 -8.45 -14.53
C CYS A 102 -9.06 -9.58 -13.82
N ALA A 103 -10.25 -9.31 -13.27
CA ALA A 103 -11.05 -10.35 -12.61
C ALA A 103 -11.39 -11.54 -13.54
N PRO A 104 -11.74 -11.33 -14.84
CA PRO A 104 -12.03 -12.43 -15.76
C PRO A 104 -10.82 -13.29 -16.14
N LEU A 105 -9.60 -12.84 -15.86
CA LEU A 105 -8.37 -13.60 -16.17
C LEU A 105 -8.05 -14.64 -15.10
N VAL A 106 -8.52 -14.44 -13.86
CA VAL A 106 -8.19 -15.29 -12.71
C VAL A 106 -8.49 -16.78 -12.94
N PRO A 107 -9.63 -17.19 -13.53
CA PRO A 107 -9.91 -18.60 -13.79
C PRO A 107 -8.91 -19.29 -14.74
N ALA A 108 -8.16 -18.52 -15.53
CA ALA A 108 -7.17 -19.02 -16.48
C ALA A 108 -5.72 -18.82 -16.01
N MET A 109 -5.50 -18.20 -14.85
CA MET A 109 -4.15 -17.99 -14.28
C MET A 109 -3.54 -19.32 -13.84
N SER A 110 -2.23 -19.43 -14.01
CA SER A 110 -1.43 -20.51 -13.45
C SER A 110 -1.29 -20.40 -11.93
N SER A 111 -0.94 -21.52 -11.28
CA SER A 111 -0.68 -21.55 -9.82
C SER A 111 0.44 -20.58 -9.42
N ASP A 112 1.47 -20.43 -10.25
CA ASP A 112 2.58 -19.50 -10.03
C ASP A 112 2.13 -18.04 -10.12
N GLU A 113 1.28 -17.68 -11.09
CA GLU A 113 0.69 -16.33 -11.19
C GLU A 113 -0.19 -16.01 -9.99
N ILE A 114 -1.02 -16.96 -9.56
CA ILE A 114 -1.85 -16.84 -8.36
C ILE A 114 -0.95 -16.62 -7.12
N ALA A 115 0.15 -17.36 -7.00
CA ALA A 115 1.09 -17.22 -5.88
C ALA A 115 1.75 -15.84 -5.89
N GLU A 116 2.16 -15.33 -7.06
CA GLU A 116 2.74 -14.00 -7.19
C GLU A 116 1.74 -12.89 -6.79
N LEU A 117 0.48 -13.01 -7.20
CA LEU A 117 -0.56 -12.06 -6.79
C LEU A 117 -0.82 -12.10 -5.27
N LEU A 118 -0.86 -13.30 -4.67
CA LEU A 118 -1.03 -13.46 -3.23
C LEU A 118 0.15 -12.85 -2.47
N GLU A 119 1.38 -13.04 -2.95
CA GLU A 119 2.55 -12.38 -2.36
C GLU A 119 2.43 -10.85 -2.43
N LYS A 120 2.02 -10.29 -3.58
CA LYS A 120 1.75 -8.84 -3.70
C LYS A 120 0.69 -8.37 -2.70
N LYS A 121 -0.37 -9.16 -2.50
CA LYS A 121 -1.41 -8.88 -1.50
C LYS A 121 -0.83 -8.82 -0.09
N HIS A 122 -0.05 -9.84 0.30
CA HIS A 122 0.58 -9.88 1.63
C HIS A 122 1.48 -8.67 1.87
N ARG A 123 2.31 -8.30 0.88
CA ARG A 123 3.16 -7.11 0.97
C ARG A 123 2.36 -5.80 1.09
N CYS A 124 1.25 -5.67 0.36
CA CYS A 124 0.32 -4.54 0.53
C CYS A 124 -0.28 -4.47 1.94
N ALA A 125 -0.74 -5.61 2.47
CA ALA A 125 -1.29 -5.71 3.81
C ALA A 125 -0.26 -5.35 4.89
N ASP A 126 0.97 -5.82 4.77
CA ASP A 126 2.07 -5.52 5.70
C ASP A 126 2.42 -4.04 5.72
N ILE A 127 2.49 -3.40 4.54
CA ILE A 127 2.70 -1.96 4.42
C ILE A 127 1.54 -1.22 5.09
N GLN A 128 0.30 -1.59 4.81
CA GLN A 128 -0.86 -0.92 5.38
C GLN A 128 -0.90 -1.06 6.92
N ALA A 129 -0.64 -2.25 7.44
CA ALA A 129 -0.53 -2.50 8.87
C ALA A 129 0.59 -1.64 9.52
N PHE A 130 1.74 -1.49 8.85
CA PHE A 130 2.78 -0.57 9.30
C PHE A 130 2.32 0.89 9.29
N LEU A 131 1.66 1.34 8.23
CA LEU A 131 1.13 2.71 8.13
C LEU A 131 0.09 3.00 9.22
N ASP A 132 -0.74 2.03 9.57
CA ASP A 132 -1.74 2.15 10.63
C ASP A 132 -1.07 2.26 12.01
N ARG A 133 -0.02 1.47 12.28
CA ARG A 133 0.78 1.60 13.50
C ARG A 133 1.37 2.99 13.63
N ILE A 134 1.97 3.53 12.56
CA ILE A 134 2.67 4.83 12.59
C ILE A 134 1.76 6.06 12.47
N SER A 135 0.45 5.87 12.36
CA SER A 135 -0.52 6.98 12.22
C SER A 135 -0.75 7.77 13.52
N GLY A 136 -0.21 7.32 14.66
CA GLY A 136 -0.33 7.98 15.96
C GLY A 136 0.77 9.01 16.27
N ILE A 137 0.47 9.95 17.18
CA ILE A 137 1.40 11.01 17.65
C ILE A 137 2.58 10.46 18.49
N LYS A 138 2.49 9.20 18.93
CA LYS A 138 3.40 8.59 19.92
C LYS A 138 4.84 8.35 19.44
N PHE A 139 5.09 8.41 18.14
CA PHE A 139 6.40 8.06 17.58
C PHE A 139 7.50 9.08 17.87
N GLN A 140 7.16 10.32 18.26
CA GLN A 140 8.18 11.34 18.51
C GLN A 140 9.16 10.90 19.61
N ASP A 141 8.65 10.38 20.73
CA ASP A 141 9.46 9.95 21.89
C ASP A 141 10.28 8.70 21.56
N GLU A 142 9.71 7.79 20.77
CA GLU A 142 10.38 6.58 20.31
C GLU A 142 11.54 6.89 19.35
N ILE A 143 11.29 7.77 18.36
CA ILE A 143 12.31 8.26 17.43
C ILE A 143 13.43 8.96 18.21
N GLU A 144 13.09 9.82 19.16
CA GLU A 144 14.07 10.50 20.00
C GLU A 144 14.91 9.50 20.80
N THR A 145 14.27 8.53 21.44
CA THR A 145 14.95 7.49 22.22
C THR A 145 15.97 6.74 21.36
N VAL A 146 15.56 6.32 20.16
CA VAL A 146 16.46 5.62 19.23
C VAL A 146 17.65 6.50 18.84
N LEU A 147 17.41 7.75 18.45
CA LEU A 147 18.48 8.67 18.04
C LEU A 147 19.46 8.99 19.18
N ARG A 148 18.97 9.10 20.42
CA ARG A 148 19.81 9.29 21.61
C ARG A 148 20.67 8.07 21.92
N GLU A 149 20.15 6.87 21.77
CA GLU A 149 20.95 5.64 21.96
C GLU A 149 22.04 5.52 20.90
N VAL A 150 21.72 5.81 19.64
CA VAL A 150 22.72 5.83 18.56
C VAL A 150 23.83 6.85 18.84
N HIS A 151 23.48 8.03 19.35
CA HIS A 151 24.44 9.06 19.71
C HIS A 151 25.49 8.57 20.73
N LYS A 152 25.08 7.76 21.72
CA LYS A 152 26.01 7.22 22.72
C LYS A 152 27.06 6.30 22.10
N THR A 153 26.79 5.75 20.92
CA THR A 153 27.67 4.80 20.23
C THR A 153 28.76 5.48 19.39
N LYS A 154 28.91 6.82 19.51
CA LYS A 154 29.92 7.70 18.86
C LYS A 154 31.40 7.27 18.91
N ASN A 155 31.74 6.16 19.54
CA ASN A 155 33.13 5.68 19.67
C ASN A 155 33.63 4.80 18.51
N ALA A 156 32.89 4.65 17.41
CA ALA A 156 33.39 3.97 16.21
C ALA A 156 34.15 4.98 15.32
N GLN A 157 35.46 5.09 15.54
CA GLN A 157 36.39 5.82 14.67
C GLN A 157 36.32 5.29 13.22
N GLY A 158 36.37 6.21 12.24
CA GLY A 158 36.71 5.87 10.85
C GLY A 158 35.57 5.97 9.84
N LEU A 159 34.82 7.06 9.84
CA LEU A 159 33.86 7.35 8.77
C LEU A 159 34.36 8.53 7.93
N GLU A 160 34.53 8.27 6.64
CA GLU A 160 34.90 9.27 5.64
C GLU A 160 33.76 10.31 5.50
N PRO A 161 34.06 11.61 5.59
CA PRO A 161 33.08 12.67 5.43
C PRO A 161 32.40 12.58 4.05
N THR A 162 31.07 12.63 3.99
CA THR A 162 30.36 12.76 2.70
C THR A 162 29.44 13.98 2.69
N ASP A 163 29.47 14.76 1.61
CA ASP A 163 28.61 15.93 1.42
C ASP A 163 27.15 15.53 1.13
N ILE A 164 26.21 16.08 1.91
CA ILE A 164 24.77 15.72 1.92
C ILE A 164 23.97 16.51 0.88
N LYS A 165 24.64 17.36 0.11
CA LYS A 165 23.99 18.29 -0.82
C LYS A 165 23.39 17.64 -2.08
N ASP A 166 23.62 16.35 -2.32
CA ASP A 166 23.11 15.63 -3.50
C ASP A 166 21.82 14.82 -3.21
N LEU A 167 20.82 15.47 -2.62
CA LEU A 167 19.50 14.89 -2.39
C LEU A 167 18.72 14.66 -3.70
N VAL A 168 18.96 13.53 -4.37
CA VAL A 168 18.14 13.10 -5.53
C VAL A 168 16.80 12.50 -5.07
N GLU A 169 15.72 12.75 -5.81
CA GLU A 169 14.37 12.21 -5.60
C GLU A 169 14.37 10.67 -5.55
N ILE A 170 13.65 10.10 -4.57
CA ILE A 170 13.53 8.63 -4.35
C ILE A 170 13.10 7.88 -5.60
N ASP A 171 12.34 8.52 -6.49
CA ASP A 171 11.83 7.88 -7.70
C ASP A 171 12.91 7.31 -8.60
N ARG A 172 14.17 7.77 -8.46
CA ARG A 172 15.34 7.25 -9.18
C ARG A 172 16.24 6.34 -8.33
N LYS A 173 16.02 6.24 -7.02
CA LYS A 173 16.92 5.54 -6.07
C LYS A 173 16.44 4.15 -5.67
N ILE A 174 15.13 3.98 -5.47
CA ILE A 174 14.53 2.70 -5.04
C ILE A 174 13.73 2.14 -6.21
N HIS A 175 14.16 1.01 -6.75
CA HIS A 175 13.46 0.31 -7.83
C HIS A 175 12.45 -0.70 -7.28
N GLU A 176 12.67 -1.22 -6.07
CA GLU A 176 11.73 -2.14 -5.42
C GLU A 176 10.44 -1.38 -5.04
N PRO A 177 9.29 -1.71 -5.66
CA PRO A 177 8.10 -0.87 -5.59
C PRO A 177 7.45 -0.81 -4.20
N PHE A 178 7.51 -1.88 -3.41
CA PHE A 178 6.84 -1.96 -2.10
C PHE A 178 7.61 -1.19 -1.03
N LEU A 179 8.93 -1.34 -0.99
CA LEU A 179 9.86 -0.55 -0.18
C LEU A 179 9.73 0.94 -0.52
N LYS A 180 9.66 1.26 -1.81
CA LYS A 180 9.43 2.62 -2.29
C LYS A 180 8.12 3.20 -1.77
N ASP A 181 7.02 2.44 -1.89
CA ASP A 181 5.70 2.87 -1.41
C ASP A 181 5.67 3.02 0.12
N LYS A 182 6.25 2.07 0.87
CA LYS A 182 6.38 2.11 2.34
C LYS A 182 7.14 3.36 2.81
N ILE A 183 8.29 3.66 2.20
CA ILE A 183 9.10 4.83 2.56
C ILE A 183 8.39 6.12 2.16
N ASN A 184 7.80 6.20 0.97
CA ASN A 184 7.08 7.39 0.53
C ASN A 184 5.88 7.70 1.45
N ALA A 185 5.08 6.70 1.78
CA ALA A 185 3.89 6.87 2.62
C ALA A 185 4.24 7.21 4.07
N SER A 186 5.25 6.57 4.66
CA SER A 186 5.71 6.91 6.02
C SER A 186 6.34 8.31 6.08
N MET A 187 7.14 8.69 5.09
CA MET A 187 7.78 10.00 5.05
C MET A 187 6.81 11.13 4.77
N ALA A 188 5.76 10.90 3.97
CA ALA A 188 4.67 11.87 3.83
C ALA A 188 4.03 12.25 5.17
N ARG A 189 4.03 11.34 6.16
CA ARG A 189 3.45 11.55 7.49
C ARG A 189 4.47 12.08 8.51
N LEU A 190 5.66 11.48 8.55
CA LEU A 190 6.59 11.63 9.68
C LEU A 190 7.87 12.39 9.38
N TYR A 191 8.12 12.78 8.12
CA TYR A 191 9.35 13.47 7.75
C TYR A 191 9.63 14.71 8.62
N LYS A 192 8.61 15.54 8.84
CA LYS A 192 8.74 16.75 9.67
C LYS A 192 9.06 16.41 11.12
N THR A 193 8.45 15.36 11.67
CA THR A 193 8.69 14.88 13.03
C THR A 193 10.14 14.44 13.19
N VAL A 194 10.63 13.55 12.33
CA VAL A 194 12.03 13.07 12.39
C VAL A 194 13.00 14.24 12.24
N LYS A 195 12.78 15.11 11.24
CA LYS A 195 13.63 16.29 11.01
C LYS A 195 13.71 17.20 12.22
N ASN A 196 12.56 17.52 12.82
CA ASN A 196 12.51 18.39 14.00
C ASN A 196 13.19 17.76 15.21
N THR A 197 13.01 16.44 15.42
CA THR A 197 13.71 15.71 16.49
C THR A 197 15.22 15.75 16.29
N CYS A 198 15.72 15.49 15.08
CA CYS A 198 17.15 15.60 14.76
C CYS A 198 17.68 17.02 15.07
N SER A 199 17.03 18.07 14.56
CA SER A 199 17.46 19.47 14.78
C SER A 199 17.42 19.88 16.25
N ARG A 200 16.48 19.36 17.04
CA ARG A 200 16.46 19.59 18.49
C ARG A 200 17.61 18.86 19.19
N LEU A 201 17.87 17.61 18.84
CA LEU A 201 18.99 16.83 19.41
C LEU A 201 20.36 17.40 19.02
N GLU A 202 20.48 18.00 17.83
CA GLU A 202 21.66 18.78 17.42
C GLU A 202 21.95 19.90 18.43
N GLN A 203 20.92 20.64 18.85
CA GLN A 203 21.05 21.74 19.82
C GLN A 203 21.26 21.26 21.26
N GLU A 204 20.58 20.20 21.68
CA GLU A 204 20.58 19.73 23.08
C GLU A 204 21.82 18.91 23.45
N ILE A 205 22.25 18.00 22.57
CA ILE A 205 23.31 17.02 22.86
C ILE A 205 24.42 17.01 21.81
N GLY A 206 24.40 17.94 20.85
CA GLY A 206 25.36 17.92 19.74
C GLY A 206 25.22 16.66 18.89
N PHE A 207 23.98 16.16 18.71
CA PHE A 207 23.71 15.08 17.76
C PHE A 207 24.19 15.49 16.39
N ASP A 208 24.97 14.66 15.72
CA ASP A 208 25.47 14.96 14.38
C ASP A 208 24.69 14.11 13.39
N THR A 209 23.70 14.72 12.74
CA THR A 209 22.88 14.03 11.75
C THR A 209 23.68 13.59 10.53
N ASN A 210 24.82 14.22 10.25
CA ASN A 210 25.69 13.87 9.13
C ASN A 210 26.48 12.60 9.46
N MET A 211 27.11 12.56 10.64
CA MET A 211 27.77 11.38 11.16
C MET A 211 26.82 10.17 11.24
N PHE A 212 25.55 10.40 11.58
CA PHE A 212 24.54 9.33 11.58
C PHE A 212 24.24 8.79 10.16
N GLY A 213 24.15 9.67 9.16
CA GLY A 213 24.05 9.27 7.76
C GLY A 213 25.28 8.48 7.30
N GLU A 214 26.48 8.86 7.74
CA GLU A 214 27.74 8.17 7.42
C GLU A 214 27.82 6.77 8.04
N LEU A 215 27.42 6.61 9.31
CA LEU A 215 27.35 5.30 9.98
C LEU A 215 26.51 4.32 9.17
N MET A 216 25.35 4.79 8.72
CA MET A 216 24.39 3.96 7.99
C MET A 216 24.85 3.68 6.56
N LYS A 217 25.55 4.61 5.91
CA LYS A 217 26.19 4.38 4.61
C LYS A 217 27.34 3.38 4.69
N SER A 218 28.13 3.41 5.75
CA SER A 218 29.19 2.42 5.96
C SER A 218 28.63 1.04 6.30
N ALA A 219 27.56 0.98 7.09
CA ALA A 219 26.81 -0.26 7.31
C ALA A 219 26.27 -0.80 5.97
N TYR A 220 25.68 0.06 5.13
CA TYR A 220 25.24 -0.30 3.78
C TYR A 220 26.38 -0.93 2.95
N LYS A 221 27.54 -0.25 2.82
CA LYS A 221 28.66 -0.75 2.01
C LYS A 221 29.19 -2.10 2.49
N LEU A 222 29.28 -2.28 3.80
CA LEU A 222 29.71 -3.54 4.39
C LEU A 222 28.74 -4.67 4.02
N LEU A 223 27.43 -4.40 4.12
CA LEU A 223 26.39 -5.38 3.79
C LEU A 223 26.32 -5.68 2.29
N GLU A 224 26.38 -4.66 1.44
CA GLU A 224 26.37 -4.79 -0.02
C GLU A 224 27.50 -5.71 -0.51
N SER A 225 28.71 -5.54 0.04
CA SER A 225 29.86 -6.40 -0.32
C SER A 225 29.66 -7.89 0.02
N GLY A 226 28.86 -8.20 1.05
CA GLY A 226 28.52 -9.57 1.44
C GLY A 226 27.30 -10.14 0.69
N ILE A 227 26.42 -9.27 0.18
CA ILE A 227 25.20 -9.63 -0.54
C ILE A 227 25.50 -10.07 -1.97
N GLN A 228 26.48 -9.45 -2.64
CA GLN A 228 26.94 -9.86 -3.97
C GLN A 228 27.41 -11.33 -4.03
N GLN A 229 27.62 -11.98 -2.87
CA GLN A 229 28.06 -13.37 -2.74
C GLN A 229 26.91 -14.35 -2.46
N LYS A 230 25.65 -13.90 -2.32
CA LYS A 230 24.49 -14.74 -2.00
C LYS A 230 23.44 -14.70 -3.11
N SER A 231 23.23 -15.84 -3.78
CA SER A 231 22.28 -16.00 -4.88
C SER A 231 20.80 -15.99 -4.48
N ASP A 232 20.50 -16.17 -3.20
CA ASP A 232 19.13 -16.46 -2.73
C ASP A 232 18.36 -15.20 -2.28
N ILE A 233 18.92 -14.01 -2.52
CA ILE A 233 18.32 -12.73 -2.12
C ILE A 233 17.38 -12.27 -3.24
N ILE A 234 16.09 -12.19 -2.91
CA ILE A 234 15.00 -11.84 -3.84
C ILE A 234 15.12 -10.39 -4.32
N ASP A 235 15.28 -9.44 -3.40
CA ASP A 235 15.59 -8.05 -3.72
C ASP A 235 16.67 -7.49 -2.77
N PRO A 236 17.83 -7.07 -3.29
CA PRO A 236 18.91 -6.54 -2.47
C PRO A 236 18.57 -5.25 -1.71
N GLN A 237 17.70 -4.37 -2.25
CA GLN A 237 17.37 -3.09 -1.60
C GLN A 237 16.51 -3.30 -0.36
N GLU A 238 15.51 -4.18 -0.45
CA GLU A 238 14.67 -4.56 0.68
C GLU A 238 15.50 -5.27 1.76
N TYR A 239 16.32 -6.24 1.36
CA TYR A 239 17.18 -6.97 2.29
C TYR A 239 18.16 -6.04 3.03
N ILE A 240 18.76 -5.07 2.34
CA ILE A 240 19.65 -4.10 2.98
C ILE A 240 18.88 -3.17 3.93
N ALA A 241 17.70 -2.68 3.52
CA ALA A 241 16.87 -1.85 4.38
C ALA A 241 16.52 -2.59 5.69
N ASP A 242 16.08 -3.85 5.59
CA ASP A 242 15.77 -4.68 6.75
C ASP A 242 16.99 -4.92 7.64
N LEU A 243 18.16 -5.20 7.06
CA LEU A 243 19.39 -5.35 7.85
C LEU A 243 19.79 -4.07 8.58
N LEU A 244 19.61 -2.91 7.96
CA LEU A 244 19.86 -1.61 8.60
C LEU A 244 18.89 -1.37 9.75
N VAL A 245 17.61 -1.74 9.57
CA VAL A 245 16.61 -1.71 10.64
C VAL A 245 17.02 -2.64 11.78
N GLU A 246 17.34 -3.90 11.50
CA GLU A 246 17.73 -4.89 12.52
C GLU A 246 19.01 -4.49 13.26
N LYS A 247 19.97 -3.86 12.56
CA LYS A 247 21.18 -3.33 13.17
C LYS A 247 20.86 -2.21 14.17
N LEU A 248 20.01 -1.26 13.76
CA LEU A 248 19.58 -0.16 14.59
C LEU A 248 18.75 -0.66 15.78
N PHE A 249 17.80 -1.56 15.53
CA PHE A 249 16.96 -2.21 16.52
C PHE A 249 17.79 -2.95 17.58
N SER A 250 18.81 -3.69 17.15
CA SER A 250 19.75 -4.36 18.06
C SER A 250 20.56 -3.36 18.90
N GLN A 251 21.02 -2.28 18.28
CA GLN A 251 21.82 -1.24 18.94
C GLN A 251 21.04 -0.52 20.06
N VAL A 252 19.71 -0.41 19.92
CA VAL A 252 18.84 0.20 20.93
C VAL A 252 18.21 -0.80 21.91
N GLY A 253 18.79 -2.01 21.99
CA GLY A 253 18.35 -3.04 22.93
C GLY A 253 17.02 -3.68 22.55
N GLN A 254 16.75 -3.81 21.24
CA GLN A 254 15.56 -4.46 20.68
C GLN A 254 14.25 -3.78 21.11
N ARG A 255 14.24 -2.44 21.07
CA ARG A 255 13.06 -1.61 21.33
C ARG A 255 12.76 -0.73 20.12
N HIS A 256 11.50 -0.32 19.98
CA HIS A 256 11.07 0.67 19.00
C HIS A 256 11.41 0.30 17.54
N ARG A 257 11.09 -0.92 17.10
CA ARG A 257 11.38 -1.40 15.73
C ARG A 257 10.78 -0.48 14.67
N ASP A 258 9.51 -0.11 14.81
CA ASP A 258 8.84 0.81 13.89
C ASP A 258 9.56 2.17 13.83
N ALA A 259 10.07 2.70 14.96
CA ALA A 259 10.87 3.93 14.96
C ALA A 259 12.21 3.75 14.23
N CYS A 260 12.84 2.58 14.34
CA CYS A 260 14.03 2.22 13.57
C CYS A 260 13.72 2.22 12.07
N GLU A 261 12.61 1.61 11.65
CA GLU A 261 12.13 1.61 10.26
C GLU A 261 11.88 3.02 9.73
N ILE A 262 11.23 3.88 10.52
CA ILE A 262 10.99 5.30 10.18
C ILE A 262 12.31 6.06 10.00
N ILE A 263 13.28 5.85 10.90
CA ILE A 263 14.58 6.52 10.86
C ILE A 263 15.38 6.07 9.63
N VAL A 264 15.39 4.76 9.32
CA VAL A 264 16.01 4.25 8.09
C VAL A 264 15.34 4.84 6.85
N GLY A 265 14.01 4.86 6.78
CA GLY A 265 13.27 5.48 5.68
C GLY A 265 13.57 6.97 5.51
N TYR A 266 13.73 7.69 6.61
CA TYR A 266 14.16 9.10 6.60
C TYR A 266 15.57 9.26 6.03
N LEU A 267 16.52 8.42 6.43
CA LEU A 267 17.88 8.43 5.89
C LEU A 267 17.91 8.08 4.41
N VAL A 268 17.12 7.10 3.97
CA VAL A 268 16.97 6.77 2.55
C VAL A 268 16.46 7.97 1.75
N LYS A 269 15.48 8.73 2.29
CA LYS A 269 15.05 10.02 1.70
C LYS A 269 16.15 11.09 1.73
N ARG A 270 16.95 11.15 2.80
CA ARG A 270 17.92 12.23 3.07
C ARG A 270 19.33 11.98 2.54
N CYS A 271 19.65 10.76 2.15
CA CYS A 271 21.00 10.37 1.83
C CYS A 271 21.02 9.65 0.48
N ASP A 272 22.22 9.59 -0.06
CA ASP A 272 22.64 8.78 -1.18
C ASP A 272 22.80 7.29 -0.82
N LEU A 273 21.96 6.79 0.10
CA LEU A 273 22.06 5.43 0.62
C LEU A 273 21.88 4.39 -0.49
N PHE A 274 21.06 4.71 -1.49
CA PHE A 274 20.92 3.97 -2.74
C PHE A 274 21.28 4.88 -3.91
N ASN A 275 22.57 5.10 -4.18
CA ASN A 275 23.01 5.85 -5.37
C ASN A 275 23.01 4.98 -6.64
N GLU A 276 22.76 5.62 -7.80
CA GLU A 276 22.65 5.05 -9.16
C GLU A 276 23.91 4.33 -9.71
N ASN A 277 24.94 4.04 -8.92
CA ASN A 277 26.21 3.49 -9.45
C ASN A 277 26.29 1.97 -9.37
N THR A 278 25.42 1.29 -10.11
CA THR A 278 25.75 0.08 -10.87
C THR A 278 24.85 -0.02 -12.10
N LYS A 279 25.00 0.96 -13.01
CA LYS A 279 24.75 0.66 -14.42
C LYS A 279 25.70 -0.46 -14.83
N GLN A 280 25.13 -1.63 -15.09
CA GLN A 280 25.75 -2.73 -15.81
C GLN A 280 26.39 -2.16 -17.09
N SER A 281 27.70 -2.39 -17.23
CA SER A 281 28.37 -2.46 -18.53
C SER A 281 28.28 -3.90 -19.03
#